data_AF-A0A7Y9EC47-F1
#
_entry.id   AF-A0A7Y9EC47-F1
#
_cell.length_a   1.000
_cell.length_b   1.000
_cell.length_c   1.000
_cell.angle_alpha   90.00
_cell.angle_beta   90.00
_cell.angle_gamma   90.00
#
_symmetry.space_group_name_H-M   'P 1'
#
loop_
_entity.id
_entity.type
_entity.pdbx_description
1 polymer ?
#
loop_
_entity_poly.entity_id
_entity_poly.type
_entity_poly.pdbx_seq_one_letter_code
_entity_poly.pdbx_strand_id
1 'polypeptide(L)'
;MPIHLASRRRTVASLTAEFPGAQIIDTTSKAMEPWVRLSPFYPHGGIPVPFCDGVTAQSVEGIWQALKVFEHADIDPAKLQVTTMRGLKRTVRRHGPVRGHRAGLDSDRLLDYVTARRLIYLPSYRWVLDHRVTDLLERLRQLSDRAEVVLLDYTTNGDLTDVTKPLSHAALIRQYIERPAERPAQRVFTAG
;
A
#
# COMPACT_ATOMS: atom_id res chain seq x y z
N MET A 1 5.56 -0.53 22.03
CA MET A 1 5.17 -1.96 22.17
C MET A 1 4.93 -2.54 20.77
N PRO A 2 4.96 -3.87 20.56
CA PRO A 2 4.91 -4.43 19.21
C PRO A 2 3.56 -4.18 18.51
N ILE A 3 3.63 -3.97 17.19
CA ILE A 3 2.45 -3.95 16.32
C ILE A 3 2.30 -5.35 15.71
N HIS A 4 1.16 -5.99 15.95
CA HIS A 4 0.81 -7.30 15.42
C HIS A 4 -0.02 -7.18 14.15
N LEU A 5 0.01 -8.24 13.33
CA LEU A 5 -0.81 -8.34 12.11
C LEU A 5 -1.80 -9.48 12.26
N ALA A 6 -3.04 -9.27 11.86
CA ALA A 6 -4.03 -10.33 11.83
C ALA A 6 -4.95 -10.25 10.60
N SER A 7 -5.46 -11.40 10.19
CA SER A 7 -6.44 -11.45 9.11
C SER A 7 -7.76 -10.81 9.55
N ARG A 8 -8.29 -9.91 8.72
CA ARG A 8 -9.61 -9.28 8.87
C ARG A 8 -10.77 -10.29 8.90
N ARG A 9 -10.52 -11.54 8.50
CA ARG A 9 -11.48 -12.65 8.54
C ARG A 9 -11.61 -13.29 9.93
N ARG A 10 -10.69 -12.99 10.85
CA ARG A 10 -10.77 -13.51 12.23
C ARG A 10 -11.91 -12.83 12.99
N THR A 11 -12.51 -13.58 13.90
CA THR A 11 -13.54 -13.07 14.80
C THR A 11 -12.93 -12.21 15.90
N VAL A 12 -13.71 -11.27 16.44
CA VAL A 12 -13.29 -10.44 17.57
C VAL A 12 -12.90 -11.32 18.76
N ALA A 13 -13.70 -12.34 19.10
CA ALA A 13 -13.41 -13.25 20.20
C ALA A 13 -12.04 -13.95 20.06
N SER A 14 -11.69 -14.41 18.85
CA SER A 14 -10.38 -15.03 18.59
C SER A 14 -9.23 -14.04 18.73
N LEU A 15 -9.42 -12.79 18.28
CA LEU A 15 -8.41 -11.74 18.41
C LEU A 15 -8.23 -11.30 19.86
N THR A 16 -9.32 -11.14 20.61
CA THR A 16 -9.27 -10.79 22.05
C THR A 16 -8.62 -11.90 22.89
N ALA A 17 -8.82 -13.16 22.54
CA ALA A 17 -8.18 -14.28 23.23
C ALA A 17 -6.66 -14.33 22.99
N GLU A 18 -6.19 -14.03 21.77
CA GLU A 18 -4.76 -14.03 21.44
C GLU A 18 -4.05 -12.75 21.87
N PHE A 19 -4.74 -11.60 21.78
CA PHE A 19 -4.21 -10.27 22.10
C PHE A 19 -5.12 -9.56 23.13
N PRO A 20 -5.15 -10.04 24.38
CA PRO A 20 -6.02 -9.48 25.40
C PRO A 20 -5.67 -8.01 25.70
N GLY A 21 -6.67 -7.13 25.58
CA GLY A 21 -6.50 -5.70 25.81
C GLY A 21 -5.86 -4.93 24.64
N ALA A 22 -5.53 -5.59 23.54
CA ALA A 22 -4.95 -4.92 22.38
C ALA A 22 -5.95 -4.04 21.63
N GLN A 23 -5.44 -2.97 21.04
CA GLN A 23 -6.20 -2.09 20.15
C GLN A 23 -6.28 -2.73 18.77
N ILE A 24 -7.47 -3.19 18.37
CA ILE A 24 -7.72 -3.81 17.06
C ILE A 24 -8.11 -2.73 16.06
N ILE A 25 -7.31 -2.54 15.02
CA ILE A 25 -7.47 -1.46 14.04
C ILE A 25 -7.59 -2.05 12.63
N ASP A 26 -8.74 -1.83 11.98
CA ASP A 26 -8.95 -2.18 10.58
C ASP A 26 -8.28 -1.15 9.67
N THR A 27 -7.45 -1.60 8.73
CA THR A 27 -6.79 -0.73 7.73
C THR A 27 -7.26 -1.01 6.31
N THR A 28 -8.24 -1.90 6.14
CA THR A 28 -8.77 -2.28 4.83
C THR A 28 -9.63 -1.18 4.22
N SER A 29 -10.01 -1.33 2.96
CA SER A 29 -10.96 -0.43 2.29
C SER A 29 -12.39 -0.47 2.89
N LYS A 30 -12.62 -1.29 3.93
CA LYS A 30 -13.88 -1.37 4.69
C LYS A 30 -13.73 -0.83 6.12
N ALA A 31 -12.55 -0.34 6.48
CA ALA A 31 -12.33 0.26 7.77
C ALA A 31 -13.22 1.49 7.97
N MET A 32 -13.41 1.86 9.23
CA MET A 32 -14.05 3.12 9.59
C MET A 32 -13.04 4.27 9.51
N GLU A 33 -13.54 5.50 9.40
CA GLU A 33 -12.72 6.69 9.60
C GLU A 33 -12.12 6.70 11.02
N PRO A 34 -10.87 7.15 11.20
CA PRO A 34 -9.99 7.67 10.16
C PRO A 34 -9.17 6.59 9.42
N TRP A 35 -9.24 5.33 9.87
CA TRP A 35 -8.31 4.26 9.48
C TRP A 35 -8.43 3.79 8.03
N VAL A 36 -9.58 4.01 7.40
CA VAL A 36 -9.78 3.72 5.97
C VAL A 36 -8.79 4.47 5.07
N ARG A 37 -8.29 5.63 5.52
CA ARG A 37 -7.24 6.41 4.83
C ARG A 37 -5.92 5.65 4.71
N LEU A 38 -5.65 4.64 5.53
CA LEU A 38 -4.46 3.80 5.41
C LEU A 38 -4.57 2.76 4.29
N SER A 39 -5.77 2.54 3.74
CA SER A 39 -5.96 1.60 2.64
C SER A 39 -5.32 2.11 1.35
N PRO A 40 -4.62 1.25 0.56
CA PRO A 40 -4.10 1.63 -0.75
C PRO A 40 -5.21 1.97 -1.77
N PHE A 41 -6.47 1.68 -1.44
CA PHE A 41 -7.65 2.02 -2.24
C PHE A 41 -8.21 3.41 -1.92
N TYR A 42 -7.77 4.07 -0.84
CA TYR A 42 -8.29 5.37 -0.47
C TYR A 42 -7.83 6.44 -1.48
N PRO A 43 -8.75 7.29 -2.00
CA PRO A 43 -8.47 8.23 -3.07
C PRO A 43 -7.83 9.53 -2.52
N HIS A 44 -6.59 9.44 -2.02
CA HIS A 44 -5.87 10.62 -1.49
C HIS A 44 -5.58 11.72 -2.52
N GLY A 45 -5.48 11.37 -3.80
CA GLY A 45 -5.11 12.32 -4.85
C GLY A 45 -3.61 12.66 -4.86
N GLY A 46 -3.13 13.13 -6.00
CA GLY A 46 -1.78 13.69 -6.15
C GLY A 46 -0.63 12.69 -5.91
N ILE A 47 -0.90 11.38 -5.91
CA ILE A 47 0.15 10.37 -5.70
C ILE A 47 0.97 10.28 -7.00
N PRO A 48 2.28 10.54 -6.99
CA PRO A 48 3.09 10.50 -8.20
C PRO A 48 3.12 9.09 -8.78
N VAL A 49 2.93 8.99 -10.09
CA VAL A 49 3.03 7.71 -10.80
C VAL A 49 4.51 7.42 -11.07
N PRO A 50 5.08 6.32 -10.58
CA PRO A 50 6.48 5.98 -10.83
C PRO A 50 6.77 5.92 -12.33
N PHE A 51 7.92 6.47 -12.73
CA PHE A 51 8.39 6.58 -14.12
C PHE A 51 7.58 7.51 -15.03
N CYS A 52 6.74 8.39 -14.46
CA CYS A 52 5.97 9.36 -15.23
C CYS A 52 6.14 10.77 -14.63
N ASP A 53 6.84 11.65 -15.35
CA ASP A 53 7.04 13.01 -14.89
C ASP A 53 5.72 13.81 -14.91
N GLY A 54 5.39 14.44 -13.78
CA GLY A 54 4.19 15.27 -13.64
C GLY A 54 2.86 14.51 -13.58
N VAL A 55 2.84 13.19 -13.74
CA VAL A 55 1.61 12.39 -13.71
C VAL A 55 1.29 11.95 -12.28
N THR A 56 0.03 12.13 -11.89
CA THR A 56 -0.46 11.72 -10.56
C THR A 56 -1.71 10.85 -10.64
N ALA A 57 -2.00 10.13 -9.55
CA ALA A 57 -3.14 9.27 -9.39
C ALA A 57 -3.94 9.57 -8.13
N GLN A 58 -5.18 9.11 -8.11
CA GLN A 58 -6.10 9.22 -6.98
C GLN A 58 -5.75 8.23 -5.86
N SER A 59 -5.35 6.99 -6.19
CA SER A 59 -5.02 5.95 -5.21
C SER A 59 -3.83 5.10 -5.67
N VAL A 60 -3.18 4.41 -4.72
CA VAL A 60 -2.08 3.46 -5.01
C VAL A 60 -2.59 2.28 -5.82
N GLU A 61 -3.78 1.77 -5.50
CA GLU A 61 -4.43 0.76 -6.33
C GLU A 61 -4.73 1.28 -7.75
N GLY A 62 -5.09 2.56 -7.90
CA GLY A 62 -5.26 3.21 -9.20
C GLY A 62 -4.01 3.11 -10.07
N ILE A 63 -2.84 3.43 -9.50
CA ILE A 63 -1.54 3.25 -10.16
C ILE A 63 -1.33 1.78 -10.55
N TRP A 64 -1.54 0.88 -9.59
CA TRP A 64 -1.34 -0.56 -9.78
C TRP A 64 -2.22 -1.13 -10.90
N GLN A 65 -3.48 -0.72 -10.99
CA GLN A 65 -4.41 -1.18 -12.03
C GLN A 65 -4.17 -0.50 -13.37
N ALA A 66 -3.75 0.77 -13.38
CA ALA A 66 -3.43 1.51 -14.59
C ALA A 66 -2.26 0.88 -15.32
N LEU A 67 -1.17 0.58 -14.61
CA LEU A 67 0.05 0.05 -15.21
C LEU A 67 0.01 -1.47 -15.46
N LYS A 68 -1.05 -2.16 -15.03
CA LYS A 68 -1.18 -3.62 -15.20
C LYS A 68 -1.40 -3.98 -16.66
N VAL A 69 -0.64 -4.95 -17.15
CA VAL A 69 -0.77 -5.49 -18.50
C VAL A 69 -1.26 -6.92 -18.43
N PHE A 70 -2.27 -7.23 -19.22
CA PHE A 70 -2.84 -8.57 -19.38
C PHE A 70 -2.53 -9.12 -20.78
N GLU A 71 -2.82 -10.38 -21.01
CA GLU A 71 -2.69 -11.01 -22.32
C GLU A 71 -3.51 -10.31 -23.41
N HIS A 72 -4.74 -9.89 -23.07
CA HIS A 72 -5.69 -9.29 -24.03
C HIS A 72 -5.98 -7.81 -23.75
N ALA A 73 -5.20 -7.15 -22.89
CA ALA A 73 -5.35 -5.71 -22.64
C ALA A 73 -4.05 -5.08 -22.13
N ASP A 74 -3.67 -3.96 -22.72
CA ASP A 74 -2.53 -3.14 -22.28
C ASP A 74 -2.90 -2.29 -21.03
N ILE A 75 -2.07 -1.31 -20.67
CA ILE A 75 -2.33 -0.34 -19.60
C ILE A 75 -3.67 0.41 -19.78
N ASP A 76 -4.19 0.93 -18.69
CA ASP A 76 -5.44 1.70 -18.65
C ASP A 76 -5.25 2.97 -17.81
N PRO A 77 -4.78 4.08 -18.41
CA PRO A 77 -4.53 5.33 -17.70
C PRO A 77 -5.78 5.90 -17.01
N ALA A 78 -6.99 5.54 -17.46
CA ALA A 78 -8.21 6.01 -16.82
C ALA A 78 -8.35 5.49 -15.38
N LYS A 79 -7.66 4.40 -15.01
CA LYS A 79 -7.63 3.92 -13.61
C LYS A 79 -6.93 4.90 -12.66
N LEU A 80 -6.05 5.78 -13.15
CA LEU A 80 -5.39 6.79 -12.33
C LEU A 80 -6.39 7.79 -11.73
N GLN A 81 -7.50 8.08 -12.43
CA GLN A 81 -8.49 9.07 -12.03
C GLN A 81 -9.68 8.50 -11.25
N VAL A 82 -9.70 7.19 -10.98
CA VAL A 82 -10.81 6.55 -10.27
C VAL A 82 -10.74 6.88 -8.78
N THR A 83 -11.77 7.57 -8.28
CA THR A 83 -11.92 7.96 -6.86
C THR A 83 -12.84 7.04 -6.05
N THR A 84 -13.44 6.03 -6.69
CA THR A 84 -14.34 5.08 -6.02
C THR A 84 -13.90 3.65 -6.28
N MET A 85 -14.38 2.70 -5.47
CA MET A 85 -14.11 1.27 -5.72
C MET A 85 -14.72 0.76 -7.04
N ARG A 86 -15.70 1.48 -7.62
CA ARG A 86 -16.41 1.06 -8.83
C ARG A 86 -15.54 1.27 -10.06
N GLY A 87 -15.30 0.20 -10.81
CA GLY A 87 -14.55 0.26 -12.07
C GLY A 87 -13.03 0.41 -11.91
N LEU A 88 -12.51 0.33 -10.69
CA LEU A 88 -11.07 0.40 -10.40
C LEU A 88 -10.32 -0.88 -10.80
N LYS A 89 -10.87 -2.05 -10.42
CA LYS A 89 -10.19 -3.33 -10.62
C LYS A 89 -10.34 -3.84 -12.05
N ARG A 90 -9.22 -4.23 -12.65
CA ARG A 90 -9.14 -5.00 -13.90
C ARG A 90 -8.82 -6.45 -13.56
N THR A 91 -9.51 -7.40 -14.19
CA THR A 91 -9.51 -8.82 -13.76
C THR A 91 -9.11 -9.78 -14.86
N VAL A 92 -8.50 -10.91 -14.46
CA VAL A 92 -8.06 -11.96 -15.39
C VAL A 92 -9.22 -12.61 -16.14
N ARG A 93 -10.41 -12.67 -15.52
CA ARG A 93 -11.62 -13.19 -16.17
C ARG A 93 -12.00 -12.39 -17.43
N ARG A 94 -11.71 -11.08 -17.45
CA ARG A 94 -12.06 -10.21 -18.57
C ARG A 94 -10.92 -10.04 -19.56
N HIS A 95 -9.68 -9.99 -19.08
CA HIS A 95 -8.53 -9.55 -19.88
C HIS A 95 -7.46 -10.64 -20.11
N GLY A 96 -7.68 -11.86 -19.61
CA GLY A 96 -6.69 -12.94 -19.66
C GLY A 96 -5.67 -12.88 -18.52
N PRO A 97 -4.67 -13.78 -18.50
CA PRO A 97 -3.57 -13.79 -17.54
C PRO A 97 -2.83 -12.44 -17.46
N VAL A 98 -2.31 -12.10 -16.27
CA VAL A 98 -1.45 -10.92 -16.08
C VAL A 98 -0.07 -11.21 -16.65
N ARG A 99 0.43 -10.34 -17.53
CA ARG A 99 1.79 -10.43 -18.08
C ARG A 99 2.82 -9.67 -17.25
N GLY A 100 2.40 -8.61 -16.57
CA GLY A 100 3.28 -7.77 -15.76
C GLY A 100 2.71 -6.37 -15.52
N HIS A 101 3.58 -5.42 -15.21
CA HIS A 101 3.24 -4.00 -15.14
C HIS A 101 4.21 -3.16 -15.95
N ARG A 102 3.71 -2.16 -16.68
CA ARG A 102 4.53 -1.25 -17.47
C ARG A 102 5.32 -0.31 -16.56
N ALA A 103 6.60 -0.07 -16.86
CA ALA A 103 7.45 0.86 -16.12
C ALA A 103 7.15 2.32 -16.51
N GLY A 104 5.94 2.79 -16.19
CA GLY A 104 5.41 4.09 -16.60
C GLY A 104 4.41 3.99 -17.75
N LEU A 105 3.80 5.12 -18.11
CA LEU A 105 2.77 5.18 -19.17
C LEU A 105 3.40 5.15 -20.57
N ASP A 106 4.57 5.76 -20.73
CA ASP A 106 5.21 5.98 -22.03
C ASP A 106 6.38 5.01 -22.31
N SER A 107 6.52 3.94 -21.51
CA SER A 107 7.65 3.01 -21.56
C SER A 107 7.24 1.64 -22.05
N ASP A 108 7.93 1.01 -22.99
CA ASP A 108 7.63 -0.38 -23.39
C ASP A 108 8.19 -1.45 -22.46
N ARG A 109 8.91 -1.05 -21.40
CA ARG A 109 9.49 -2.00 -20.45
C ARG A 109 8.41 -2.61 -19.58
N LEU A 110 8.20 -3.92 -19.74
CA LEU A 110 7.33 -4.73 -18.90
C LEU A 110 8.10 -5.29 -17.69
N LEU A 111 7.62 -4.99 -16.49
CA LEU A 111 8.15 -5.50 -15.23
C LEU A 111 7.40 -6.77 -14.82
N ASP A 112 8.15 -7.78 -14.38
CA ASP A 112 7.56 -8.92 -13.68
C ASP A 112 6.88 -8.47 -12.37
N TYR A 113 6.11 -9.37 -11.77
CA TYR A 113 5.27 -9.05 -10.62
C TYR A 113 6.07 -8.61 -9.37
N VAL A 114 7.22 -9.23 -9.09
CA VAL A 114 8.06 -8.89 -7.93
C VAL A 114 8.76 -7.55 -8.18
N THR A 115 9.30 -7.35 -9.37
CA THR A 115 9.92 -6.09 -9.79
C THR A 115 8.91 -4.95 -9.76
N ALA A 116 7.68 -5.16 -10.22
CA ALA A 116 6.59 -4.19 -10.14
C ALA A 116 6.22 -3.84 -8.69
N ARG A 117 6.17 -4.82 -7.77
CA ARG A 117 5.97 -4.52 -6.33
C ARG A 117 7.02 -3.56 -5.81
N ARG A 118 8.29 -3.81 -6.14
CA ARG A 118 9.45 -3.02 -5.68
C ARG A 118 9.49 -1.62 -6.28
N LEU A 119 9.26 -1.50 -7.58
CA LEU A 119 9.47 -0.26 -8.33
C LEU A 119 8.21 0.60 -8.50
N ILE A 120 7.03 0.02 -8.32
CA ILE A 120 5.75 0.73 -8.48
C ILE A 120 4.99 0.78 -7.16
N TYR A 121 4.61 -0.38 -6.62
CA TYR A 121 3.69 -0.43 -5.47
C TYR A 121 4.31 0.19 -4.20
N LEU A 122 5.51 -0.26 -3.82
CA LEU A 122 6.20 0.21 -2.63
C LEU A 122 6.48 1.72 -2.64
N PRO A 123 7.10 2.32 -3.67
CA PRO A 123 7.34 3.76 -3.68
C PRO A 123 6.04 4.56 -3.66
N SER A 124 5.00 4.10 -4.37
CA SER A 124 3.68 4.75 -4.37
C SER A 124 3.04 4.73 -2.98
N TYR A 125 3.07 3.58 -2.30
CA TYR A 125 2.50 3.45 -0.96
C TYR A 125 3.33 4.20 0.09
N ARG A 126 4.67 4.11 0.01
CA ARG A 126 5.57 4.90 0.86
C ARG A 126 5.28 6.39 0.74
N TRP A 127 5.10 6.91 -0.48
CA TRP A 127 4.75 8.31 -0.68
C TRP A 127 3.46 8.68 0.06
N VAL A 128 2.43 7.84 0.03
CA VAL A 128 1.20 8.05 0.82
C VAL A 128 1.50 8.10 2.32
N LEU A 129 2.30 7.17 2.83
CA LEU A 129 2.71 7.15 4.25
C LEU A 129 3.46 8.43 4.64
N ASP A 130 4.36 8.90 3.79
CA ASP A 130 5.19 10.09 4.00
C ASP A 130 4.40 11.41 3.93
N HIS A 131 3.30 11.48 3.16
CA HIS A 131 2.67 12.77 2.80
C HIS A 131 1.17 12.89 3.10
N ARG A 132 0.43 11.79 3.26
CA ARG A 132 -1.05 11.82 3.30
C ARG A 132 -1.67 11.33 4.61
N VAL A 133 -0.93 10.54 5.39
CA VAL A 133 -1.44 9.87 6.59
C VAL A 133 -0.47 9.95 7.77
N THR A 134 0.41 10.95 7.78
CA THR A 134 1.39 11.16 8.85
C THR A 134 0.72 11.31 10.22
N ASP A 135 -0.44 11.97 10.26
CA ASP A 135 -1.31 12.09 11.43
C ASP A 135 -1.76 10.72 11.98
N LEU A 136 -2.12 9.80 11.10
CA LEU A 136 -2.56 8.45 11.49
C LEU A 136 -1.39 7.56 11.90
N LEU A 137 -0.23 7.75 11.29
CA LEU A 137 0.98 7.03 11.68
C LEU A 137 1.47 7.48 13.06
N GLU A 138 1.42 8.78 13.35
CA GLU A 138 1.68 9.30 14.70
C GLU A 138 0.66 8.74 15.70
N ARG A 139 -0.63 8.74 15.34
CA ARG A 139 -1.66 8.14 16.20
C ARG A 139 -1.41 6.66 16.49
N LEU A 140 -1.01 5.88 15.48
CA LEU A 140 -0.64 4.47 15.66
C LEU A 140 0.55 4.31 16.60
N ARG A 141 1.58 5.16 16.47
CA ARG A 141 2.73 5.16 17.39
C ARG A 141 2.29 5.42 18.82
N GLN A 142 1.52 6.49 19.05
CA GLN A 142 0.99 6.83 20.37
C GLN A 142 0.14 5.70 20.99
N LEU A 143 -0.64 4.99 20.18
CA LEU A 143 -1.40 3.82 20.63
C LEU A 143 -0.45 2.67 21.00
N SER A 144 0.53 2.39 20.15
CA SER A 144 1.53 1.34 20.36
C SER A 144 2.47 1.60 21.55
N ASP A 145 2.58 2.84 22.02
CA ASP A 145 3.33 3.17 23.25
C ASP A 145 2.55 2.81 24.52
N ARG A 146 1.22 2.70 24.42
CA ARG A 146 0.32 2.49 25.58
C ARG A 146 -0.19 1.06 25.69
N ALA A 147 -0.35 0.38 24.57
CA ALA A 147 -0.89 -0.97 24.49
C ALA A 147 -0.38 -1.69 23.23
N GLU A 148 -0.57 -3.00 23.18
CA GLU A 148 -0.43 -3.73 21.93
C GLU A 148 -1.44 -3.26 20.89
N VAL A 149 -1.03 -3.22 19.63
CA VAL A 149 -1.88 -2.85 18.50
C VAL A 149 -1.93 -4.02 17.53
N VAL A 150 -3.12 -4.37 17.06
CA VAL A 150 -3.34 -5.39 16.03
C VAL A 150 -3.89 -4.71 14.78
N LEU A 151 -3.10 -4.66 13.71
CA LEU A 151 -3.55 -4.16 12.41
C LEU A 151 -4.23 -5.28 11.62
N LEU A 152 -5.43 -5.01 11.11
CA LEU A 152 -6.18 -5.94 10.28
C LEU A 152 -6.00 -5.65 8.79
N ASP A 153 -5.82 -6.74 8.04
CA ASP A 153 -5.79 -6.76 6.58
C ASP A 153 -6.31 -8.12 6.07
N TYR A 154 -6.64 -8.25 4.78
CA TYR A 154 -7.10 -9.51 4.19
C TYR A 154 -5.97 -10.55 4.01
N THR A 155 -4.72 -10.10 4.00
CA THR A 155 -3.49 -10.88 3.95
C THR A 155 -2.51 -10.34 4.99
N THR A 156 -1.60 -11.17 5.49
CA THR A 156 -0.51 -10.74 6.39
C THR A 156 0.87 -10.91 5.76
N ASN A 157 0.93 -11.22 4.46
CA ASN A 157 2.17 -11.42 3.73
C ASN A 157 2.95 -10.11 3.61
N GLY A 158 4.08 -10.00 4.32
CA GLY A 158 5.03 -8.88 4.21
C GLY A 158 6.21 -9.15 3.27
N ASP A 159 6.30 -10.35 2.68
CA ASP A 159 7.37 -10.75 1.78
C ASP A 159 7.04 -10.37 0.33
N LEU A 160 7.90 -9.52 -0.24
CA LEU A 160 7.78 -9.06 -1.62
C LEU A 160 7.94 -10.20 -2.63
N THR A 161 8.72 -11.22 -2.28
CA THR A 161 9.06 -12.37 -3.14
C THR A 161 8.04 -13.49 -3.06
N ASP A 162 7.24 -13.57 -1.99
CA ASP A 162 6.08 -14.47 -1.93
C ASP A 162 4.96 -13.93 -2.82
N VAL A 163 4.87 -14.48 -4.03
CA VAL A 163 3.84 -14.15 -5.02
C VAL A 163 2.57 -14.99 -4.86
N THR A 164 2.55 -15.98 -3.97
CA THR A 164 1.38 -16.85 -3.75
C THR A 164 0.26 -16.10 -3.02
N LYS A 165 0.61 -15.02 -2.31
CA LYS A 165 -0.32 -14.16 -1.58
C LYS A 165 -0.12 -12.70 -1.95
N PRO A 166 -1.20 -11.90 -2.01
CA PRO A 166 -1.07 -10.45 -2.13
C PRO A 166 -0.23 -9.87 -0.99
N LEU A 167 0.55 -8.84 -1.29
CA LEU A 167 1.33 -8.08 -0.31
C LEU A 167 0.36 -7.36 0.65
N SER A 168 0.66 -7.43 1.94
CA SER A 168 -0.13 -6.78 2.99
C SER A 168 0.29 -5.34 3.17
N HIS A 169 -0.65 -4.40 3.02
CA HIS A 169 -0.35 -3.00 3.32
C HIS A 169 -0.23 -2.78 4.83
N ALA A 170 -0.93 -3.57 5.67
CA ALA A 170 -0.73 -3.54 7.13
C ALA A 170 0.70 -3.96 7.53
N ALA A 171 1.28 -4.95 6.86
CA ALA A 171 2.69 -5.31 7.06
C ALA A 171 3.63 -4.17 6.68
N LEU A 172 3.33 -3.43 5.61
CA LEU A 172 4.12 -2.26 5.19
C LEU A 172 4.00 -1.10 6.18
N ILE A 173 2.80 -0.82 6.71
CA ILE A 173 2.59 0.20 7.76
C ILE A 173 3.45 -0.15 8.99
N ARG A 174 3.38 -1.40 9.46
CA ARG A 174 4.20 -1.85 10.59
C ARG A 174 5.69 -1.63 10.31
N GLN A 175 6.19 -2.13 9.19
CA GLN A 175 7.59 -1.95 8.79
C GLN A 175 7.99 -0.47 8.71
N TYR A 176 7.08 0.40 8.26
CA TYR A 176 7.32 1.84 8.19
C TYR A 176 7.42 2.47 9.58
N ILE A 177 6.56 2.08 10.52
CA ILE A 177 6.57 2.60 11.90
C ILE A 177 7.78 2.09 12.69
N GLU A 178 8.15 0.83 12.52
CA GLU A 178 9.24 0.17 13.25
C GLU A 178 10.63 0.54 12.71
N ARG A 179 10.72 1.15 11.52
CA ARG A 179 11.99 1.66 11.01
C ARG A 179 12.52 2.75 11.96
N PRO A 180 13.79 2.66 12.37
CA PRO A 180 14.46 3.78 13.02
C PRO A 180 14.34 5.00 12.10
N ALA A 181 14.05 6.18 12.67
CA ALA A 181 14.11 7.41 11.90
C ALA A 181 15.49 7.48 11.22
N GLU A 182 15.51 7.48 9.88
CA GLU A 182 16.75 7.74 9.16
C GLU A 182 17.25 9.10 9.65
N ARG A 183 18.44 9.12 10.29
CA ARG A 183 19.12 10.38 10.59
C ARG A 183 19.20 11.13 9.27
N PRO A 184 18.73 12.40 9.17
CA PRO A 184 18.86 13.14 7.94
C PRO A 184 20.34 13.10 7.55
N ALA A 185 20.62 12.62 6.34
CA ALA A 185 21.96 12.65 5.79
C ALA A 185 22.45 14.09 5.96
N GLN A 186 23.52 14.27 6.75
CA GLN A 186 24.25 15.53 6.76
C GLN A 186 24.57 15.83 5.30
N ARG A 187 23.88 16.82 4.73
CA ARG A 187 24.26 17.39 3.45
C ARG A 187 25.62 18.02 3.73
N VAL A 188 26.68 17.26 3.43
CA VAL A 188 28.03 17.78 3.36
C VAL A 188 27.99 18.75 2.19
N PHE A 189 27.82 20.03 2.49
CA PHE A 189 28.19 21.09 1.60
C PHE A 189 29.72 21.09 1.54
N THR A 190 30.30 20.33 0.60
CA THR A 190 31.64 20.64 0.13
C THR A 190 31.50 21.87 -0.76
N ALA A 191 31.82 23.02 -0.18
CA ALA A 191 32.27 24.17 -0.94
C ALA A 191 33.64 23.83 -1.53
N GLY A 192 33.77 23.98 -2.84
CA GLY A 192 35.00 23.87 -3.63
C GLY A 192 34.76 24.56 -4.95
#